data_AF-A0AA39ABC7-F1
#
_entry.id   AF-A0AA39ABC7-F1
#
_cell.length_a   1.000
_cell.length_b   1.000
_cell.length_c   1.000
_cell.angle_alpha   90.00
_cell.angle_beta   90.00
_cell.angle_gamma   90.00
#
_symmetry.space_group_name_H-M   'P 1'
#
loop_
_entity.id
_entity.type
_entity.pdbx_description
1 polymer ?
#
loop_
_entity_poly.entity_id
_entity_poly.type
_entity_poly.pdbx_seq_one_letter_code
_entity_poly.pdbx_strand_id
1 'polypeptide(L)'
;MASDKVVETVMVGNYVEMEIEGKPKDVKTRLSKFFWHGGSVYDAWFSCASNQVAQVLLTLPYSFSQLGMLSGILFQLFYGLMGSWTAYLISILYVEYRTRKEREKADFRNHVIQWFEVLDGLLGKHWRNVGLAFNCTFLLFGSVIQLIACASNIYYINDNLDKRTWTYIFGACCATTVFIPSFHNYRIWSFLGLIMTTYTAWYLTVASLLHGQMEGVKHSGPTKLVLYFTGATNILYTFGGHAVTVEIMHAMWKPQKFKAIYLLATVYVLTLTLPSAAAVYWAFGDALLSHSNAFALLPRSHFRDMAVVLMLIHQFITFGFACTPLYFVWEKAIGMHECKSLCKRAAARLPVVIPIWFLAIIFPFFGPINSTVGSLLVSFTVYIIPALAHIFTFKSAAARENAVEQPPKYLGRWAGAYTINIFVVVWVLVVGFGFGGWASMTNFVHQIDTFGLFTKCYQCLPPSPPQHPLNTTSAAVSPPPPLHHLHHH
;
A
#
# COMPACT_ATOMS: atom_id res chain seq x y z
N MET A 1 -40.44 5.43 27.00
CA MET A 1 -40.76 4.56 25.84
C MET A 1 -41.17 5.45 24.69
N ALA A 2 -40.22 5.87 23.85
CA ALA A 2 -40.39 6.49 22.54
C ALA A 2 -38.99 6.90 22.05
N SER A 3 -38.25 5.97 21.47
CA SER A 3 -37.05 6.26 20.68
C SER A 3 -36.80 5.03 19.81
N ASP A 4 -37.49 4.99 18.68
CA ASP A 4 -37.22 4.13 17.54
C ASP A 4 -38.05 4.66 16.37
N LYS A 5 -37.43 4.76 15.18
CA LYS A 5 -37.83 5.53 13.97
C LYS A 5 -37.26 6.95 13.99
N VAL A 6 -36.41 7.41 13.08
CA VAL A 6 -36.31 7.18 11.64
C VAL A 6 -34.84 7.35 11.22
N VAL A 7 -34.21 6.32 10.67
CA VAL A 7 -32.95 6.42 9.92
C VAL A 7 -33.24 5.88 8.52
N GLU A 8 -33.93 6.69 7.74
CA GLU A 8 -34.10 6.52 6.30
C GLU A 8 -33.94 7.91 5.70
N THR A 9 -32.89 8.11 4.91
CA THR A 9 -32.96 8.55 3.50
C THR A 9 -31.52 8.72 3.02
N VAL A 10 -31.07 7.79 2.17
CA VAL A 10 -29.75 7.81 1.51
C VAL A 10 -29.93 8.33 0.09
N MET A 11 -29.24 9.42 -0.26
CA MET A 11 -29.08 9.97 -1.61
C MET A 11 -27.70 10.68 -1.61
N VAL A 12 -26.71 10.43 -2.46
CA VAL A 12 -26.75 10.10 -3.89
C VAL A 12 -25.50 9.29 -4.27
N GLY A 13 -25.70 8.03 -4.64
CA GLY A 13 -24.85 7.32 -5.61
C GLY A 13 -25.77 6.93 -6.76
N ASN A 14 -25.64 7.56 -7.92
CA ASN A 14 -26.40 7.15 -9.10
C ASN A 14 -25.82 5.85 -9.66
N TYR A 15 -26.22 4.72 -9.09
CA TYR A 15 -26.19 3.42 -9.76
C TYR A 15 -27.59 3.15 -10.32
N VAL A 16 -27.90 3.73 -11.48
CA VAL A 16 -29.08 3.37 -12.27
C VAL A 16 -28.66 3.16 -13.72
N GLU A 17 -28.71 1.89 -14.14
CA GLU A 17 -29.42 1.44 -15.35
C GLU A 17 -29.35 -0.11 -15.41
N MET A 18 -30.30 -0.78 -14.74
CA MET A 18 -30.79 -2.07 -15.23
C MET A 18 -31.98 -1.76 -16.15
N GLU A 19 -31.81 -2.16 -17.42
CA GLU A 19 -32.82 -2.35 -18.46
C GLU A 19 -33.76 -1.17 -18.79
N ILE A 20 -33.37 -0.39 -19.81
CA ILE A 20 -34.33 0.17 -20.76
C ILE A 20 -34.18 -0.66 -22.04
N GLU A 21 -35.09 -1.60 -22.24
CA GLU A 21 -35.31 -2.23 -23.54
C GLU A 21 -35.66 -1.16 -24.58
N GLY A 22 -35.00 -1.23 -25.74
CA GLY A 22 -35.53 -0.66 -26.98
C GLY A 22 -35.11 0.76 -27.36
N LYS A 23 -33.81 1.05 -27.56
CA LYS A 23 -33.34 2.06 -28.55
C LYS A 23 -31.99 1.65 -29.19
N PRO A 24 -31.76 1.97 -30.48
CA PRO A 24 -30.61 1.48 -31.23
C PRO A 24 -29.29 2.03 -30.67
N LYS A 25 -28.30 1.15 -30.50
CA LYS A 25 -27.06 1.40 -29.73
C LYS A 25 -25.99 2.07 -30.58
N ASP A 26 -25.62 3.30 -30.24
CA ASP A 26 -24.47 4.04 -30.79
C ASP A 26 -23.12 3.47 -30.28
N VAL A 27 -22.11 3.47 -31.15
CA VAL A 27 -20.77 2.89 -30.92
C VAL A 27 -20.04 3.61 -29.78
N LYS A 28 -20.26 4.92 -29.65
CA LYS A 28 -19.71 5.74 -28.56
C LYS A 28 -20.27 5.32 -27.20
N THR A 29 -21.53 4.89 -27.15
CA THR A 29 -22.21 4.37 -25.95
C THR A 29 -21.74 2.95 -25.61
N ARG A 30 -21.34 2.13 -26.61
CA ARG A 30 -20.72 0.81 -26.37
C ARG A 30 -19.29 0.93 -25.82
N LEU A 31 -18.48 1.82 -26.39
CA LEU A 31 -17.14 2.16 -25.87
C LEU A 31 -17.24 2.73 -24.45
N SER A 32 -18.17 3.66 -24.25
CA SER A 32 -18.50 4.20 -22.94
C SER A 32 -18.93 3.08 -21.95
N LYS A 33 -19.90 2.23 -22.29
CA LYS A 33 -20.29 1.11 -21.40
C LYS A 33 -19.14 0.11 -21.18
N PHE A 34 -18.30 -0.16 -22.18
CA PHE A 34 -17.16 -1.08 -22.03
C PHE A 34 -16.07 -0.55 -21.09
N PHE A 35 -15.79 0.75 -21.11
CA PHE A 35 -14.81 1.39 -20.23
C PHE A 35 -15.39 1.80 -18.87
N TRP A 36 -16.70 2.07 -18.78
CA TRP A 36 -17.33 2.71 -17.60
C TRP A 36 -18.32 1.83 -16.82
N HIS A 37 -18.89 0.74 -17.37
CA HIS A 37 -19.63 -0.24 -16.53
C HIS A 37 -18.63 -1.21 -15.90
N GLY A 38 -18.41 -1.03 -14.59
CA GLY A 38 -17.57 -1.90 -13.76
C GLY A 38 -18.36 -2.94 -12.98
N GLY A 39 -17.63 -3.92 -12.44
CA GLY A 39 -18.17 -5.01 -11.62
C GLY A 39 -17.84 -6.40 -12.17
N SER A 40 -17.09 -6.44 -13.28
CA SER A 40 -16.57 -7.68 -13.81
C SER A 40 -15.47 -8.27 -12.91
N VAL A 41 -15.20 -9.55 -13.11
CA VAL A 41 -14.09 -10.27 -12.46
C VAL A 41 -12.75 -9.61 -12.75
N TYR A 42 -12.57 -9.06 -13.97
CA TYR A 42 -11.34 -8.37 -14.37
C TYR A 42 -11.15 -7.06 -13.62
N ASP A 43 -12.23 -6.29 -13.41
CA ASP A 43 -12.14 -5.02 -12.69
C ASP A 43 -11.69 -5.26 -11.25
N ALA A 44 -12.26 -6.27 -10.59
CA ALA A 44 -11.85 -6.67 -9.26
C ALA A 44 -10.40 -7.17 -9.24
N TRP A 45 -9.97 -7.92 -10.27
CA TRP A 45 -8.58 -8.37 -10.39
C TRP A 45 -7.59 -7.20 -10.53
N PHE A 46 -7.85 -6.25 -11.44
CA PHE A 46 -7.03 -5.05 -11.62
C PHE A 46 -6.93 -4.25 -10.32
N SER A 47 -8.08 -4.09 -9.64
CA SER A 47 -8.18 -3.41 -8.35
C SER A 47 -7.34 -4.07 -7.27
N CYS A 48 -7.48 -5.40 -7.11
CA CYS A 48 -6.75 -6.16 -6.11
C CYS A 48 -5.24 -6.20 -6.39
N ALA A 49 -4.84 -6.35 -7.66
CA ALA A 49 -3.44 -6.41 -8.04
C ALA A 49 -2.76 -5.05 -7.85
N SER A 50 -3.39 -3.97 -8.30
CA SER A 50 -2.88 -2.60 -8.14
C SER A 50 -2.79 -2.19 -6.66
N ASN A 51 -3.77 -2.56 -5.83
CA ASN A 51 -3.72 -2.21 -4.41
C ASN A 51 -2.71 -3.03 -3.60
N GLN A 52 -2.37 -4.25 -4.05
CA GLN A 52 -1.32 -5.07 -3.43
C GLN A 52 0.08 -4.63 -3.87
N VAL A 53 0.26 -4.17 -5.11
CA VAL A 53 1.55 -3.67 -5.61
C VAL A 53 1.58 -2.16 -5.50
N ALA A 54 2.15 -1.64 -4.42
CA ALA A 54 2.32 -0.21 -4.24
C ALA A 54 3.79 0.15 -3.97
N GLN A 55 3.98 1.17 -3.15
CA GLN A 55 5.26 1.63 -2.63
C GLN A 55 6.16 0.51 -2.10
N VAL A 56 5.57 -0.58 -1.58
CA VAL A 56 6.31 -1.72 -1.02
C VAL A 56 7.26 -2.38 -2.03
N LEU A 57 6.93 -2.35 -3.33
CA LEU A 57 7.78 -2.84 -4.43
C LEU A 57 9.21 -2.27 -4.35
N LEU A 58 9.34 -0.99 -3.98
CA LEU A 58 10.62 -0.30 -3.89
C LEU A 58 11.40 -0.64 -2.61
N THR A 59 10.73 -1.18 -1.59
CA THR A 59 11.33 -1.56 -0.29
C THR A 59 11.57 -3.05 -0.13
N LEU A 60 11.02 -3.89 -1.00
CA LEU A 60 11.21 -5.34 -0.92
C LEU A 60 12.67 -5.79 -1.09
N PRO A 61 13.48 -5.21 -2.00
CA PRO A 61 14.91 -5.52 -2.04
C PRO A 61 15.61 -5.24 -0.70
N TYR A 62 15.23 -4.14 -0.03
CA TYR A 62 15.72 -3.83 1.31
C TYR A 62 15.32 -4.91 2.33
N SER A 63 14.07 -5.39 2.32
CA SER A 63 13.66 -6.52 3.16
C SER A 63 14.48 -7.79 2.88
N PHE A 64 14.81 -8.06 1.62
CA PHE A 64 15.64 -9.20 1.23
C PHE A 64 17.07 -9.06 1.76
N SER A 65 17.62 -7.84 1.80
CA SER A 65 18.92 -7.59 2.44
C SER A 65 18.91 -7.80 3.96
N GLN A 66 17.76 -7.59 4.61
CA GLN A 66 17.58 -7.83 6.05
C GLN A 66 17.37 -9.30 6.40
N LEU A 67 16.68 -10.05 5.53
CA LEU A 67 16.27 -11.44 5.75
C LEU A 67 17.21 -12.48 5.12
N GLY A 68 17.96 -12.08 4.10
CA GLY A 68 18.59 -12.98 3.14
C GLY A 68 17.61 -13.51 2.10
N MET A 69 18.15 -14.02 0.99
CA MET A 69 17.39 -14.44 -0.19
C MET A 69 16.35 -15.52 0.12
N LEU A 70 16.78 -16.60 0.75
CA LEU A 70 15.92 -17.76 1.05
C LEU A 70 14.75 -17.35 1.96
N SER A 71 15.05 -16.67 3.08
CA SER A 71 14.02 -16.24 4.02
C SER A 71 13.10 -15.20 3.38
N GLY A 72 13.61 -14.30 2.54
CA GLY A 72 12.81 -13.35 1.78
C GLY A 72 11.78 -14.04 0.88
N ILE A 73 12.22 -15.01 0.07
CA ILE A 73 11.33 -15.78 -0.82
C ILE A 73 10.27 -16.55 -0.01
N LEU A 74 10.69 -17.26 1.05
CA LEU A 74 9.77 -18.05 1.88
C LEU A 74 8.72 -17.17 2.55
N PHE A 75 9.10 -16.03 3.12
CA PHE A 75 8.15 -15.10 3.73
C PHE A 75 7.22 -14.46 2.71
N GLN A 76 7.70 -14.13 1.51
CA GLN A 76 6.85 -13.57 0.46
C GLN A 76 5.74 -14.55 0.05
N LEU A 77 6.09 -15.82 -0.15
CA LEU A 77 5.14 -16.88 -0.47
C LEU A 77 4.19 -17.16 0.70
N PHE A 78 4.73 -17.26 1.90
CA PHE A 78 3.97 -17.55 3.10
C PHE A 78 2.94 -16.45 3.42
N TYR A 79 3.35 -15.17 3.44
CA TYR A 79 2.42 -14.06 3.69
C TYR A 79 1.48 -13.80 2.50
N GLY A 80 1.88 -14.12 1.27
CA GLY A 80 0.97 -14.09 0.12
C GLY A 80 -0.17 -15.11 0.25
N LEU A 81 0.15 -16.35 0.64
CA LEU A 81 -0.85 -17.39 0.90
C LEU A 81 -1.71 -17.06 2.13
N MET A 82 -1.09 -16.57 3.21
CA MET A 82 -1.81 -16.18 4.42
C MET A 82 -2.75 -14.99 4.18
N GLY A 83 -2.32 -13.98 3.43
CA GLY A 83 -3.14 -12.84 3.04
C GLY A 83 -4.30 -13.26 2.12
N SER A 84 -4.05 -14.19 1.19
CA SER A 84 -5.10 -14.79 0.37
C SER A 84 -6.12 -15.56 1.20
N TRP A 85 -5.66 -16.29 2.22
CA TRP A 85 -6.52 -17.00 3.16
C TRP A 85 -7.41 -16.02 3.93
N THR A 86 -6.86 -14.94 4.48
CA THR A 86 -7.68 -13.97 5.22
C THR A 86 -8.61 -13.17 4.32
N ALA A 87 -8.23 -12.90 3.06
CA ALA A 87 -9.14 -12.32 2.06
C ALA A 87 -10.31 -13.28 1.75
N TYR A 88 -10.05 -14.58 1.68
CA TYR A 88 -11.08 -15.61 1.60
C TYR A 88 -12.03 -15.57 2.80
N LEU A 89 -11.52 -15.40 4.03
CA LEU A 89 -12.37 -15.25 5.23
C LEU A 89 -13.25 -14.00 5.17
N ILE A 90 -12.69 -12.85 4.77
CA ILE A 90 -13.47 -11.61 4.60
C ILE A 90 -14.56 -11.81 3.55
N SER A 91 -14.26 -12.52 2.46
CA SER A 91 -15.26 -12.85 1.42
C SER A 91 -16.42 -13.68 1.96
N ILE A 92 -16.15 -14.70 2.78
CA ILE A 92 -17.20 -15.47 3.45
C ILE A 92 -18.03 -14.58 4.38
N LEU A 93 -17.37 -13.80 5.23
CA LEU A 93 -18.04 -12.91 6.19
C LEU A 93 -18.93 -11.87 5.47
N TYR A 94 -18.44 -11.30 4.37
CA TYR A 94 -19.21 -10.37 3.56
C TYR A 94 -20.46 -11.04 2.95
N VAL A 95 -20.31 -12.21 2.34
CA VAL A 95 -21.46 -12.94 1.75
C VAL A 95 -22.46 -13.32 2.83
N GLU A 96 -21.99 -13.80 3.98
CA GLU A 96 -22.82 -14.14 5.13
C GLU A 96 -23.63 -12.93 5.63
N TYR A 97 -22.96 -11.79 5.86
CA TYR A 97 -23.61 -10.55 6.27
C TYR A 97 -24.65 -10.08 5.26
N ARG A 98 -24.28 -10.02 3.98
CA ARG A 98 -25.16 -9.56 2.91
C ARG A 98 -26.40 -10.44 2.81
N THR A 99 -26.24 -11.76 2.79
CA THR A 99 -27.37 -12.70 2.70
C THR A 99 -28.28 -12.62 3.92
N ARG A 100 -27.75 -12.44 5.14
CA ARG A 100 -28.58 -12.21 6.34
C ARG A 100 -29.40 -10.93 6.23
N LYS A 101 -28.81 -9.84 5.76
CA LYS A 101 -29.49 -8.56 5.59
C LYS A 101 -30.51 -8.55 4.45
N GLU A 102 -30.23 -9.23 3.35
CA GLU A 102 -31.20 -9.42 2.27
C GLU A 102 -32.42 -10.25 2.74
N ARG A 103 -32.23 -11.24 3.64
CA ARG A 103 -33.35 -11.95 4.30
C ARG A 103 -34.19 -11.05 5.20
N GLU A 104 -33.57 -10.04 5.81
CA GLU A 104 -34.24 -8.97 6.58
C GLU A 104 -34.86 -7.88 5.68
N LYS A 105 -34.88 -8.07 4.36
CA LYS A 105 -35.40 -7.13 3.34
C LYS A 105 -34.63 -5.81 3.24
N ALA A 106 -33.36 -5.77 3.66
CA ALA A 106 -32.51 -4.60 3.41
C ALA A 106 -32.12 -4.52 1.92
N ASP A 107 -32.15 -3.31 1.34
CA ASP A 107 -31.68 -3.03 -0.01
C ASP A 107 -30.33 -2.29 0.03
N PHE A 108 -29.38 -2.74 -0.79
CA PHE A 108 -28.02 -2.19 -0.88
C PHE A 108 -27.75 -1.47 -2.21
N ARG A 109 -28.75 -1.26 -3.07
CA ARG A 109 -28.56 -0.61 -4.39
C ARG A 109 -27.85 0.75 -4.32
N ASN A 110 -28.08 1.52 -3.26
CA ASN A 110 -27.52 2.87 -3.07
C ASN A 110 -26.52 2.96 -1.91
N HIS A 111 -26.08 1.82 -1.35
CA HIS A 111 -25.23 1.80 -0.16
C HIS A 111 -24.05 0.84 -0.33
N VAL A 112 -22.83 1.39 -0.32
CA VAL A 112 -21.60 0.58 -0.38
C VAL A 112 -21.32 0.02 1.01
N ILE A 113 -21.42 -1.31 1.13
CA ILE A 113 -21.09 -2.01 2.37
C ILE A 113 -19.59 -1.86 2.67
N GLN A 114 -19.27 -1.48 3.91
CA GLN A 114 -17.90 -1.33 4.39
C GLN A 114 -17.53 -2.41 5.41
N TRP A 115 -16.22 -2.63 5.63
CA TRP A 115 -15.76 -3.69 6.53
C TRP A 115 -16.28 -3.59 7.97
N PHE A 116 -16.33 -2.39 8.55
CA PHE A 116 -16.84 -2.22 9.91
C PHE A 116 -18.34 -2.51 10.03
N GLU A 117 -19.12 -2.38 8.95
CA GLU A 117 -20.55 -2.71 8.94
C GLU A 117 -20.76 -4.23 8.93
N VAL A 118 -19.93 -4.95 8.19
CA VAL A 118 -19.90 -6.43 8.23
C VAL A 118 -19.58 -6.91 9.65
N LEU A 119 -18.61 -6.28 10.31
CA LEU A 119 -18.28 -6.59 11.71
C LEU A 119 -19.44 -6.24 12.68
N ASP A 120 -20.10 -5.10 12.50
CA ASP A 120 -21.26 -4.71 13.32
C ASP A 120 -22.41 -5.71 13.18
N GLY A 121 -22.77 -6.06 11.94
CA GLY A 121 -23.90 -6.93 11.66
C GLY A 121 -23.71 -8.38 12.09
N LEU A 122 -22.47 -8.87 12.15
CA LEU A 122 -22.18 -10.26 12.53
C LEU A 122 -21.79 -10.42 14.00
N LEU A 123 -21.09 -9.44 14.58
CA LEU A 123 -20.45 -9.56 15.90
C LEU A 123 -20.82 -8.43 16.87
N GLY A 124 -21.48 -7.37 16.39
CA GLY A 124 -21.98 -6.26 17.19
C GLY A 124 -21.03 -5.06 17.30
N LYS A 125 -21.52 -4.04 18.01
CA LYS A 125 -20.95 -2.68 18.08
C LYS A 125 -19.49 -2.60 18.56
N HIS A 126 -19.06 -3.52 19.43
CA HIS A 126 -17.67 -3.54 19.89
C HIS A 126 -16.72 -3.86 18.73
N TRP A 127 -17.04 -4.87 17.93
CA TRP A 127 -16.26 -5.27 16.76
C TRP A 127 -16.28 -4.20 15.67
N ARG A 128 -17.42 -3.52 15.49
CA ARG A 128 -17.49 -2.33 14.62
C ARG A 128 -16.44 -1.29 14.98
N ASN A 129 -16.39 -0.90 16.27
CA ASN A 129 -15.50 0.17 16.71
C ASN A 129 -14.02 -0.24 16.58
N VAL A 130 -13.69 -1.50 16.89
CA VAL A 130 -12.32 -2.04 16.68
C VAL A 130 -11.96 -2.02 15.19
N GLY A 131 -12.85 -2.52 14.33
CA GLY A 131 -12.63 -2.52 12.89
C GLY A 131 -12.49 -1.11 12.30
N LEU A 132 -13.32 -0.18 12.74
CA LEU A 132 -13.26 1.22 12.31
C LEU A 132 -11.94 1.87 12.74
N ALA A 133 -11.54 1.72 14.01
CA ALA A 133 -10.31 2.32 14.54
C ALA A 133 -9.09 1.82 13.77
N PHE A 134 -8.89 0.49 13.68
CA PHE A 134 -7.75 -0.08 12.99
C PHE A 134 -7.74 0.25 11.49
N ASN A 135 -8.89 0.22 10.80
CA ASN A 135 -8.96 0.53 9.38
C ASN A 135 -8.67 2.02 9.11
N CYS A 136 -9.27 2.94 9.87
CA CYS A 136 -8.98 4.37 9.75
C CYS A 136 -7.52 4.71 10.06
N THR A 137 -6.94 4.13 11.12
CA THR A 137 -5.53 4.35 11.44
C THR A 137 -4.61 3.78 10.35
N PHE A 138 -4.91 2.58 9.82
CA PHE A 138 -4.16 2.00 8.72
C PHE A 138 -4.21 2.85 7.45
N LEU A 139 -5.40 3.34 7.07
CA LEU A 139 -5.55 4.22 5.91
C LEU A 139 -4.83 5.55 6.10
N LEU A 140 -4.86 6.13 7.31
CA LEU A 140 -4.14 7.37 7.62
C LEU A 140 -2.63 7.21 7.42
N PHE A 141 -2.04 6.17 8.01
CA PHE A 141 -0.62 5.91 7.83
C PHE A 141 -0.28 5.42 6.41
N GLY A 142 -1.20 4.73 5.74
CA GLY A 142 -1.10 4.41 4.32
C GLY A 142 -0.92 5.68 3.47
N SER A 143 -1.72 6.71 3.72
CA SER A 143 -1.59 8.02 3.07
C SER A 143 -0.26 8.71 3.41
N VAL A 144 0.21 8.63 4.67
CA VAL A 144 1.53 9.16 5.07
C VAL A 144 2.64 8.48 4.26
N ILE A 145 2.60 7.15 4.16
CA ILE A 145 3.58 6.36 3.42
C ILE A 145 3.60 6.76 1.94
N GLN A 146 2.44 6.89 1.29
CA GLN A 146 2.40 7.30 -0.12
C GLN A 146 2.94 8.72 -0.33
N LEU A 147 2.71 9.63 0.62
CA LEU A 147 3.26 10.98 0.53
C LEU A 147 4.79 11.00 0.67
N ILE A 148 5.35 10.26 1.63
CA ILE A 148 6.81 10.08 1.77
C ILE A 148 7.39 9.43 0.50
N ALA A 149 6.66 8.49 -0.09
CA ALA A 149 7.05 7.80 -1.32
C ALA A 149 7.18 8.76 -2.52
N CYS A 150 6.20 9.65 -2.71
CA CYS A 150 6.26 10.69 -3.74
C CYS A 150 7.55 11.51 -3.60
N ALA A 151 7.82 12.02 -2.39
CA ALA A 151 8.99 12.84 -2.11
C ALA A 151 10.31 12.07 -2.27
N SER A 152 10.35 10.80 -1.85
CA SER A 152 11.53 9.96 -2.01
C SER A 152 11.81 9.64 -3.48
N ASN A 153 10.77 9.41 -4.29
CA ASN A 153 10.94 9.04 -5.70
C ASN A 153 11.44 10.23 -6.53
N ILE A 154 10.79 11.39 -6.41
CA ILE A 154 11.19 12.58 -7.19
C ILE A 154 12.62 13.04 -6.87
N TYR A 155 13.09 12.83 -5.63
CA TYR A 155 14.46 13.13 -5.23
C TYR A 155 15.50 12.41 -6.11
N TYR A 156 15.19 11.21 -6.61
CA TYR A 156 16.11 10.48 -7.50
C TYR A 156 16.16 11.02 -8.92
N ILE A 157 15.17 11.82 -9.34
CA ILE A 157 15.18 12.59 -10.59
C ILE A 157 15.86 13.95 -10.37
N ASN A 158 15.47 14.65 -9.28
CA ASN A 158 15.95 15.99 -8.97
C ASN A 158 16.31 16.09 -7.48
N ASP A 159 17.61 16.05 -7.24
CA ASP A 159 18.26 16.12 -5.93
C ASP A 159 18.60 17.55 -5.50
N ASN A 160 18.24 18.58 -6.29
CA ASN A 160 18.45 19.99 -5.93
C ASN A 160 17.62 20.42 -4.71
N LEU A 161 16.52 19.73 -4.45
CA LEU A 161 15.69 19.93 -3.25
C LEU A 161 15.82 18.70 -2.35
N ASP A 162 15.91 18.93 -1.04
CA ASP A 162 15.89 17.84 -0.07
C ASP A 162 14.52 17.15 -0.02
N LYS A 163 14.50 15.88 0.44
CA LYS A 163 13.27 15.07 0.50
C LYS A 163 12.17 15.74 1.33
N ARG A 164 12.50 16.49 2.39
CA ARG A 164 11.51 17.22 3.19
C ARG A 164 10.89 18.37 2.40
N THR A 165 11.68 19.12 1.63
CA THR A 165 11.18 20.15 0.72
C THR A 165 10.26 19.57 -0.35
N TRP A 166 10.64 18.43 -0.95
CA TRP A 166 9.74 17.69 -1.83
C TRP A 166 8.45 17.22 -1.14
N THR A 167 8.52 16.87 0.14
CA THR A 167 7.33 16.50 0.94
C THR A 167 6.39 17.70 1.13
N TYR A 168 6.88 18.94 1.24
CA TYR A 168 6.02 20.13 1.23
C TYR A 168 5.29 20.28 -0.12
N ILE A 169 6.03 20.16 -1.23
CA ILE A 169 5.46 20.30 -2.58
C ILE A 169 4.40 19.23 -2.82
N PHE A 170 4.75 17.96 -2.61
CA PHE A 170 3.82 16.86 -2.82
C PHE A 170 2.68 16.84 -1.81
N GLY A 171 2.86 17.38 -0.60
CA GLY A 171 1.78 17.53 0.36
C GLY A 171 0.72 18.51 -0.15
N ALA A 172 1.14 19.65 -0.71
CA ALA A 172 0.25 20.59 -1.37
C ALA A 172 -0.44 19.98 -2.61
N CYS A 173 0.30 19.25 -3.45
CA CYS A 173 -0.29 18.55 -4.59
C CYS A 173 -1.32 17.50 -4.14
N CYS A 174 -0.99 16.66 -3.16
CA CYS A 174 -1.87 15.61 -2.65
C CYS A 174 -3.08 16.19 -1.91
N ALA A 175 -2.96 17.37 -1.29
CA ALA A 175 -4.10 18.07 -0.70
C ALA A 175 -5.18 18.40 -1.73
N THR A 176 -4.84 18.56 -3.02
CA THR A 176 -5.86 18.77 -4.07
C THR A 176 -6.82 17.60 -4.24
N THR A 177 -6.48 16.41 -3.71
CA THR A 177 -7.40 15.25 -3.71
C THR A 177 -8.70 15.50 -2.94
N VAL A 178 -8.75 16.51 -2.06
CA VAL A 178 -10.01 16.90 -1.38
C VAL A 178 -11.11 17.29 -2.37
N PHE A 179 -10.74 17.77 -3.56
CA PHE A 179 -11.68 18.13 -4.63
C PHE A 179 -12.20 16.91 -5.40
N ILE A 180 -11.67 15.71 -5.17
CA ILE A 180 -12.14 14.49 -5.83
C ILE A 180 -13.43 14.05 -5.11
N PRO A 181 -14.62 14.20 -5.73
CA PRO A 181 -15.89 13.94 -5.04
C PRO A 181 -16.05 12.46 -4.69
N SER A 182 -15.62 11.60 -5.61
CA SER A 182 -15.59 10.15 -5.49
C SER A 182 -14.68 9.60 -6.57
N PHE A 183 -13.99 8.48 -6.29
CA PHE A 183 -13.29 7.69 -7.30
C PHE A 183 -14.28 6.81 -8.09
N HIS A 184 -15.32 7.44 -8.63
CA HIS A 184 -16.43 6.79 -9.34
C HIS A 184 -15.95 5.93 -10.53
N ASN A 185 -14.74 6.23 -11.05
CA ASN A 185 -14.08 5.50 -12.13
C ASN A 185 -12.80 4.79 -11.62
N TYR A 186 -12.87 4.11 -10.47
CA TYR A 186 -11.77 3.35 -9.87
C TYR A 186 -11.02 2.45 -10.88
N ARG A 187 -11.73 1.95 -11.89
CA ARG A 187 -11.22 1.06 -12.95
C ARG A 187 -10.05 1.63 -13.75
N ILE A 188 -10.16 2.86 -14.28
CA ILE A 188 -9.11 3.41 -15.15
C ILE A 188 -7.84 3.67 -14.35
N TRP A 189 -7.99 4.18 -13.13
CA TRP A 189 -6.90 4.47 -12.21
C TRP A 189 -6.20 3.19 -11.74
N SER A 190 -6.96 2.13 -11.47
CA SER A 190 -6.41 0.82 -11.09
C SER A 190 -5.69 0.14 -12.25
N PHE A 191 -6.25 0.21 -13.46
CA PHE A 191 -5.61 -0.31 -14.67
C PHE A 191 -4.29 0.40 -14.98
N LEU A 192 -4.30 1.74 -14.95
CA LEU A 192 -3.08 2.54 -15.08
C LEU A 192 -2.08 2.21 -13.97
N GLY A 193 -2.57 2.07 -12.73
CA GLY A 193 -1.75 1.69 -11.59
C GLY A 193 -0.99 0.38 -11.79
N LEU A 194 -1.68 -0.61 -12.35
CA LEU A 194 -1.08 -1.91 -12.68
C LEU A 194 0.01 -1.79 -13.75
N ILE A 195 -0.22 -1.01 -14.82
CA ILE A 195 0.80 -0.80 -15.87
C ILE A 195 2.05 -0.14 -15.27
N MET A 196 1.86 0.89 -14.46
CA MET A 196 2.96 1.65 -13.84
C MET A 196 3.84 0.78 -12.92
N THR A 197 3.19 -0.06 -12.12
CA THR A 197 3.87 -0.98 -11.19
C THR A 197 4.50 -2.16 -11.92
N THR A 198 3.85 -2.69 -12.97
CA THR A 198 4.43 -3.73 -13.85
C THR A 198 5.72 -3.24 -14.50
N TYR A 199 5.67 -2.07 -15.15
CA TYR A 199 6.82 -1.49 -15.80
C TYR A 199 7.97 -1.34 -14.82
N THR A 200 7.68 -0.78 -13.64
CA THR A 200 8.68 -0.56 -12.60
C THR A 200 9.29 -1.87 -12.12
N ALA A 201 8.48 -2.87 -11.78
CA ALA A 201 8.97 -4.16 -11.28
C ALA A 201 9.88 -4.86 -12.28
N TRP A 202 9.48 -4.90 -13.56
CA TRP A 202 10.29 -5.50 -14.61
C TRP A 202 11.52 -4.66 -14.95
N TYR A 203 11.42 -3.33 -14.90
CA TYR A 203 12.59 -2.45 -14.99
C TYR A 203 13.60 -2.75 -13.88
N LEU A 204 13.18 -2.84 -12.61
CA LEU A 204 14.06 -3.18 -11.48
C LEU A 204 14.75 -4.53 -11.71
N THR A 205 13.99 -5.52 -12.19
CA THR A 205 14.50 -6.87 -12.46
C THR A 205 15.56 -6.84 -13.57
N VAL A 206 15.20 -6.31 -14.73
CA VAL A 206 16.06 -6.31 -15.92
C VAL A 206 17.27 -5.42 -15.72
N ALA A 207 17.11 -4.22 -15.17
CA ALA A 207 18.20 -3.29 -14.93
C ALA A 207 19.23 -3.87 -13.94
N SER A 208 18.79 -4.57 -12.90
CA SER A 208 19.70 -5.21 -11.94
C SER A 208 20.46 -6.38 -12.55
N LEU A 209 19.78 -7.19 -13.37
CA LEU A 209 20.44 -8.29 -14.09
C LEU A 209 21.46 -7.80 -15.12
N LEU A 210 21.15 -6.71 -15.84
CA LEU A 210 22.06 -6.09 -16.80
C LEU A 210 23.21 -5.36 -16.14
N HIS A 211 22.98 -4.74 -14.98
CA HIS A 211 24.04 -4.12 -14.18
C HIS A 211 25.03 -5.16 -13.67
N GLY A 212 24.54 -6.37 -13.34
CA GLY A 212 25.33 -7.41 -12.71
C GLY A 212 25.56 -7.13 -11.23
N GLN A 213 26.40 -7.95 -10.59
CA GLN A 213 26.80 -7.72 -9.21
C GLN A 213 27.78 -6.56 -9.13
N MET A 214 27.55 -5.64 -8.19
CA MET A 214 28.54 -4.61 -7.90
C MET A 214 29.84 -5.24 -7.38
N GLU A 215 30.97 -4.59 -7.65
CA GLU A 215 32.28 -5.11 -7.25
C GLU A 215 32.36 -5.29 -5.72
N GLY A 216 32.73 -6.49 -5.28
CA GLY A 216 32.83 -6.82 -3.85
C GLY A 216 31.48 -6.88 -3.12
N VAL A 217 30.36 -7.05 -3.83
CA VAL A 217 29.03 -7.16 -3.20
C VAL A 217 29.03 -8.24 -2.11
N LYS A 218 28.47 -7.88 -0.96
CA LYS A 218 28.27 -8.81 0.16
C LYS A 218 26.78 -9.11 0.32
N HIS A 219 26.48 -10.39 0.54
CA HIS A 219 25.15 -10.87 0.86
C HIS A 219 25.19 -11.49 2.25
N SER A 220 25.33 -10.66 3.28
CA SER A 220 25.53 -11.16 4.65
C SER A 220 24.28 -11.83 5.22
N GLY A 221 23.10 -11.56 4.64
CA GLY A 221 21.83 -12.03 5.15
C GLY A 221 21.53 -11.44 6.53
N PRO A 222 20.77 -12.16 7.38
CA PRO A 222 20.35 -11.61 8.67
C PRO A 222 21.50 -11.60 9.69
N THR A 223 22.11 -10.43 9.86
CA THR A 223 23.21 -10.23 10.84
C THR A 223 22.72 -9.88 12.24
N LYS A 224 21.47 -9.40 12.38
CA LYS A 224 20.87 -8.97 13.64
C LYS A 224 19.39 -9.37 13.69
N LEU A 225 18.91 -9.80 14.86
CA LEU A 225 17.50 -10.15 15.07
C LEU A 225 16.54 -9.00 14.75
N VAL A 226 16.92 -7.76 15.12
CA VAL A 226 16.13 -6.56 14.80
C VAL A 226 15.95 -6.40 13.30
N LEU A 227 16.99 -6.61 12.49
CA LEU A 227 16.88 -6.55 11.04
C LEU A 227 15.97 -7.67 10.52
N TYR A 228 16.16 -8.89 11.00
CA TYR A 228 15.37 -10.05 10.56
C TYR A 228 13.86 -9.83 10.76
N PHE A 229 13.43 -9.47 11.98
CA PHE A 229 12.01 -9.26 12.26
C PHE A 229 11.45 -7.98 11.64
N THR A 230 12.27 -6.93 11.44
CA THR A 230 11.88 -5.74 10.68
C THR A 230 11.59 -6.09 9.21
N GLY A 231 12.49 -6.85 8.57
CA GLY A 231 12.32 -7.29 7.19
C GLY A 231 11.11 -8.22 7.02
N ALA A 232 10.92 -9.17 7.94
CA ALA A 232 9.75 -10.07 7.92
C ALA A 232 8.44 -9.29 8.02
N THR A 233 8.42 -8.24 8.85
CA THR A 233 7.25 -7.38 9.04
C THR A 233 7.00 -6.50 7.82
N ASN A 234 8.04 -6.00 7.15
CA ASN A 234 7.87 -5.26 5.90
C ASN A 234 7.32 -6.16 4.77
N ILE A 235 7.68 -7.46 4.74
CA ILE A 235 7.02 -8.42 3.84
C ILE A 235 5.56 -8.67 4.27
N LEU A 236 5.28 -8.81 5.56
CA LEU A 236 3.91 -8.92 6.08
C LEU A 236 3.02 -7.74 5.63
N TYR A 237 3.57 -6.52 5.64
CA TYR A 237 2.94 -5.30 5.13
C TYR A 237 2.62 -5.35 3.63
N THR A 238 3.41 -6.07 2.83
CA THR A 238 3.23 -6.17 1.37
C THR A 238 1.85 -6.65 0.97
N PHE A 239 1.25 -7.53 1.75
CA PHE A 239 -0.09 -8.08 1.49
C PHE A 239 -1.19 -7.33 2.27
N GLY A 240 -0.94 -6.04 2.56
CA GLY A 240 -1.73 -5.11 3.38
C GLY A 240 -3.11 -4.67 2.85
N GLY A 241 -3.63 -5.25 1.76
CA GLY A 241 -4.69 -4.65 0.94
C GLY A 241 -6.13 -4.77 1.45
N HIS A 242 -6.36 -5.35 2.65
CA HIS A 242 -7.71 -5.78 3.07
C HIS A 242 -8.65 -4.63 3.46
N ALA A 243 -8.10 -3.46 3.76
CA ALA A 243 -8.83 -2.25 4.14
C ALA A 243 -9.94 -1.82 3.18
N VAL A 244 -9.77 -2.13 1.89
CA VAL A 244 -10.70 -1.78 0.79
C VAL A 244 -11.32 -3.00 0.10
N THR A 245 -11.06 -4.20 0.63
CA THR A 245 -11.47 -5.46 -0.01
C THR A 245 -12.99 -5.62 -0.04
N VAL A 246 -13.69 -5.17 1.01
CA VAL A 246 -15.16 -5.26 1.08
C VAL A 246 -15.81 -4.33 0.06
N GLU A 247 -15.30 -3.12 -0.10
CA GLU A 247 -15.78 -2.16 -1.09
C GLU A 247 -15.59 -2.70 -2.52
N ILE A 248 -14.42 -3.31 -2.82
CA ILE A 248 -14.17 -3.96 -4.11
C ILE A 248 -15.15 -5.12 -4.33
N MET A 249 -15.34 -5.99 -3.32
CA MET A 249 -16.31 -7.09 -3.39
C MET A 249 -17.73 -6.61 -3.63
N HIS A 250 -18.12 -5.52 -2.97
CA HIS A 250 -19.46 -4.96 -3.10
C HIS A 250 -19.71 -4.41 -4.50
N ALA A 251 -18.69 -3.83 -5.13
CA ALA A 251 -18.76 -3.36 -6.51
C ALA A 251 -18.84 -4.49 -7.56
N MET A 252 -18.60 -5.76 -7.20
CA MET A 252 -18.66 -6.88 -8.13
C MET A 252 -20.09 -7.34 -8.43
N TRP A 253 -20.34 -7.74 -9.69
CA TRP A 253 -21.58 -8.40 -10.07
C TRP A 253 -21.76 -9.77 -9.40
N LYS A 254 -20.66 -10.48 -9.13
CA LYS A 254 -20.66 -11.80 -8.48
C LYS A 254 -19.61 -11.85 -7.36
N PRO A 255 -19.91 -11.28 -6.17
CA PRO A 255 -18.93 -11.17 -5.07
C PRO A 255 -18.37 -12.51 -4.60
N GLN A 256 -19.11 -13.61 -4.75
CA GLN A 256 -18.68 -14.96 -4.40
C GLN A 256 -17.42 -15.41 -5.17
N LYS A 257 -17.14 -14.79 -6.34
CA LYS A 257 -15.92 -15.10 -7.11
C LYS A 257 -14.67 -14.39 -6.57
N PHE A 258 -14.82 -13.43 -5.65
CA PHE A 258 -13.72 -12.58 -5.19
C PHE A 258 -12.54 -13.39 -4.62
N LYS A 259 -12.82 -14.43 -3.83
CA LYS A 259 -11.78 -15.32 -3.26
C LYS A 259 -10.79 -15.87 -4.29
N ALA A 260 -11.26 -16.29 -5.46
CA ALA A 260 -10.40 -16.79 -6.53
C ALA A 260 -9.65 -15.65 -7.24
N ILE A 261 -10.32 -14.50 -7.41
CA ILE A 261 -9.74 -13.31 -8.04
C ILE A 261 -8.59 -12.75 -7.20
N TYR A 262 -8.78 -12.67 -5.89
CA TYR A 262 -7.75 -12.17 -4.98
C TYR A 262 -6.52 -13.08 -5.02
N LEU A 263 -6.70 -14.41 -4.99
CA LEU A 263 -5.60 -15.36 -5.13
C LEU A 263 -4.86 -15.19 -6.47
N LEU A 264 -5.58 -15.03 -7.59
CA LEU A 264 -4.96 -14.78 -8.90
C LEU A 264 -4.23 -13.44 -8.93
N ALA A 265 -4.75 -12.40 -8.27
CA ALA A 265 -4.08 -11.12 -8.13
C ALA A 265 -2.78 -11.26 -7.31
N THR A 266 -2.81 -12.04 -6.23
CA THR A 266 -1.62 -12.35 -5.41
C THR A 266 -0.58 -13.14 -6.19
N VAL A 267 -0.97 -14.14 -6.99
CA VAL A 267 -0.04 -14.87 -7.87
C VAL A 267 0.65 -13.91 -8.85
N TYR A 268 -0.11 -12.99 -9.45
CA TYR A 268 0.46 -11.96 -10.31
C TYR A 268 1.37 -10.98 -9.55
N VAL A 269 0.99 -10.55 -8.34
CA VAL A 269 1.85 -9.72 -7.48
C VAL A 269 3.17 -10.42 -7.20
N LEU A 270 3.17 -11.74 -7.00
CA LEU A 270 4.38 -12.52 -6.79
C LEU A 270 5.28 -12.52 -8.03
N THR A 271 4.74 -12.49 -9.26
CA THR A 271 5.56 -12.38 -10.48
C THR A 271 6.22 -11.02 -10.63
N LEU A 272 5.68 -9.98 -10.01
CA LEU A 272 6.32 -8.65 -9.98
C LEU A 272 7.31 -8.54 -8.81
N THR A 273 6.93 -9.00 -7.63
CA THR A 273 7.67 -8.76 -6.39
C THR A 273 8.85 -9.69 -6.20
N LEU A 274 8.74 -10.99 -6.52
CA LEU A 274 9.84 -11.94 -6.33
C LEU A 274 11.01 -11.66 -7.28
N PRO A 275 10.82 -11.50 -8.60
CA PRO A 275 11.94 -11.26 -9.50
C PRO A 275 12.63 -9.93 -9.23
N SER A 276 11.86 -8.87 -8.96
CA SER A 276 12.43 -7.54 -8.69
C SER A 276 13.20 -7.51 -7.36
N ALA A 277 12.64 -8.07 -6.29
CA ALA A 277 13.32 -8.16 -4.99
C ALA A 277 14.60 -9.00 -5.07
N ALA A 278 14.51 -10.18 -5.69
CA ALA A 278 15.64 -11.09 -5.83
C ALA A 278 16.75 -10.51 -6.71
N ALA A 279 16.43 -9.95 -7.88
CA ALA A 279 17.43 -9.41 -8.80
C ALA A 279 18.15 -8.19 -8.22
N VAL A 280 17.43 -7.25 -7.60
CA VAL A 280 18.03 -6.06 -6.98
C VAL A 280 18.88 -6.47 -5.78
N TYR A 281 18.40 -7.39 -4.92
CA TYR A 281 19.20 -7.90 -3.80
C TYR A 281 20.43 -8.66 -4.28
N TRP A 282 20.31 -9.47 -5.34
CA TRP A 282 21.45 -10.18 -5.92
C TRP A 282 22.51 -9.22 -6.46
N ALA A 283 22.11 -8.14 -7.13
CA ALA A 283 23.02 -7.15 -7.70
C ALA A 283 23.73 -6.29 -6.63
N PHE A 284 23.01 -5.85 -5.60
CA PHE A 284 23.49 -4.82 -4.67
C PHE A 284 23.72 -5.28 -3.22
N GLY A 285 23.19 -6.43 -2.82
CA GLY A 285 23.45 -7.04 -1.51
C GLY A 285 23.20 -6.09 -0.33
N ASP A 286 24.17 -6.01 0.58
CA ASP A 286 24.08 -5.24 1.83
C ASP A 286 24.04 -3.71 1.62
N ALA A 287 24.33 -3.19 0.41
CA ALA A 287 24.19 -1.76 0.12
C ALA A 287 22.74 -1.27 0.27
N LEU A 288 21.78 -2.19 0.15
CA LEU A 288 20.36 -1.92 0.37
C LEU A 288 20.06 -1.61 1.85
N LEU A 289 20.85 -2.08 2.81
CA LEU A 289 20.62 -1.83 4.25
C LEU A 289 20.68 -0.33 4.59
N SER A 290 21.45 0.46 3.83
CA SER A 290 21.54 1.92 3.94
C SER A 290 20.71 2.67 2.88
N HIS A 291 20.03 1.96 1.98
CA HIS A 291 19.22 2.52 0.90
C HIS A 291 17.89 1.77 0.76
N SER A 292 16.89 2.21 1.54
CA SER A 292 15.59 1.52 1.62
C SER A 292 14.74 1.62 0.34
N ASN A 293 15.04 2.55 -0.57
CA ASN A 293 14.37 2.69 -1.86
C ASN A 293 15.28 2.16 -2.98
N ALA A 294 14.83 1.13 -3.70
CA ALA A 294 15.58 0.45 -4.74
C ALA A 294 16.13 1.37 -5.85
N PHE A 295 15.45 2.48 -6.17
CA PHE A 295 15.92 3.43 -7.18
C PHE A 295 17.23 4.11 -6.81
N ALA A 296 17.61 4.12 -5.52
CA ALA A 296 18.82 4.77 -5.04
C ALA A 296 20.11 4.12 -5.58
N LEU A 297 20.08 2.81 -5.85
CA LEU A 297 21.25 2.04 -6.25
C LEU A 297 21.32 1.80 -7.77
N LEU A 298 20.22 2.03 -8.48
CA LEU A 298 20.18 1.87 -9.93
C LEU A 298 20.73 3.10 -10.66
N PRO A 299 21.58 2.90 -11.70
CA PRO A 299 22.21 3.99 -12.41
C PRO A 299 21.20 4.90 -13.13
N ARG A 300 21.50 6.21 -13.17
CA ARG A 300 20.68 7.21 -13.89
C ARG A 300 20.56 6.81 -15.37
N SER A 301 19.33 6.68 -15.85
CA SER A 301 19.00 6.40 -17.25
C SER A 301 17.56 6.83 -17.54
N HIS A 302 17.22 7.06 -18.81
CA HIS A 302 15.84 7.42 -19.19
C HIS A 302 14.82 6.34 -18.80
N PHE A 303 15.21 5.06 -18.83
CA PHE A 303 14.35 3.96 -18.39
C PHE A 303 14.11 3.99 -16.88
N ARG A 304 15.15 4.31 -16.10
CA ARG A 304 15.02 4.52 -14.65
C ARG A 304 14.08 5.68 -14.37
N ASP A 305 14.29 6.82 -15.03
CA ASP A 305 13.52 8.03 -14.76
C ASP A 305 12.06 7.85 -15.17
N MET A 306 11.79 7.12 -16.25
CA MET A 306 10.44 6.67 -16.59
C MET A 306 9.83 5.83 -15.45
N ALA A 307 10.56 4.85 -14.91
CA ALA A 307 10.06 4.03 -13.80
C ALA A 307 9.76 4.89 -12.55
N VAL A 308 10.62 5.86 -12.23
CA VAL A 308 10.41 6.79 -11.12
C VAL A 308 9.17 7.65 -11.35
N VAL A 309 8.98 8.22 -12.55
CA VAL A 309 7.78 9.03 -12.90
C VAL A 309 6.51 8.20 -12.82
N LEU A 310 6.51 6.98 -13.37
CA LEU A 310 5.35 6.09 -13.32
C LEU A 310 5.01 5.70 -11.88
N MET A 311 6.01 5.37 -11.04
CA MET A 311 5.77 5.13 -9.61
C MET A 311 5.24 6.37 -8.90
N LEU A 312 5.75 7.56 -9.22
CA LEU A 312 5.28 8.81 -8.62
C LEU A 312 3.80 9.06 -8.92
N ILE A 313 3.36 8.84 -10.17
CA ILE A 313 1.94 8.93 -10.55
C ILE A 313 1.12 7.86 -9.81
N HIS A 314 1.63 6.63 -9.73
CA HIS A 314 1.00 5.55 -8.97
C HIS A 314 0.80 5.92 -7.49
N GLN A 315 1.85 6.40 -6.82
CA GLN A 315 1.83 6.83 -5.42
C GLN A 315 0.75 7.91 -5.20
N PHE A 316 0.67 8.91 -6.09
CA PHE A 316 -0.33 9.97 -6.00
C PHE A 316 -1.77 9.42 -6.07
N ILE A 317 -2.03 8.46 -6.97
CA ILE A 317 -3.34 7.80 -7.07
C ILE A 317 -3.64 7.00 -5.79
N THR A 318 -2.68 6.23 -5.30
CA THR A 318 -2.85 5.45 -4.07
C THR A 318 -3.06 6.31 -2.83
N PHE A 319 -2.45 7.49 -2.76
CA PHE A 319 -2.75 8.48 -1.72
C PHE A 319 -4.23 8.88 -1.75
N GLY A 320 -4.76 9.19 -2.94
CA GLY A 320 -6.17 9.53 -3.11
C GLY A 320 -7.10 8.40 -2.67
N PHE A 321 -6.76 7.15 -3.01
CA PHE A 321 -7.52 5.97 -2.58
C PHE A 321 -7.49 5.76 -1.06
N ALA A 322 -6.34 5.95 -0.42
CA ALA A 322 -6.24 5.81 1.04
C ALA A 322 -6.97 6.95 1.79
N CYS A 323 -6.91 8.18 1.29
CA CYS A 323 -7.56 9.34 1.89
C CYS A 323 -9.08 9.39 1.72
N THR A 324 -9.63 8.82 0.63
CA THR A 324 -11.06 8.95 0.32
C THR A 324 -11.99 8.36 1.38
N PRO A 325 -11.77 7.13 1.87
CA PRO A 325 -12.56 6.61 2.98
C PRO A 325 -12.43 7.46 4.25
N LEU A 326 -11.25 8.03 4.52
CA LEU A 326 -11.05 8.94 5.66
C LEU A 326 -11.87 10.22 5.52
N TYR A 327 -11.92 10.80 4.31
CA TYR A 327 -12.77 11.94 4.00
C TYR A 327 -14.25 11.63 4.27
N PHE A 328 -14.74 10.46 3.85
CA PHE A 328 -16.14 10.09 4.07
C PHE A 328 -16.47 9.83 5.54
N VAL A 329 -15.58 9.16 6.28
CA VAL A 329 -15.74 8.97 7.72
C VAL A 329 -15.75 10.32 8.45
N TRP A 330 -14.84 11.23 8.08
CA TRP A 330 -14.76 12.57 8.63
C TRP A 330 -15.99 13.42 8.31
N GLU A 331 -16.43 13.46 7.05
CA GLU A 331 -17.65 14.14 6.61
C GLU A 331 -18.89 13.65 7.37
N LYS A 332 -18.96 12.35 7.64
CA LYS A 332 -20.04 11.77 8.44
C LYS A 332 -19.95 12.22 9.89
N ALA A 333 -18.75 12.22 10.47
CA ALA A 333 -18.51 12.65 11.85
C ALA A 333 -18.91 14.11 12.09
N ILE A 334 -18.67 15.00 11.13
CA ILE A 334 -19.02 16.43 11.22
C ILE A 334 -20.39 16.77 10.62
N GLY A 335 -21.17 15.79 10.16
CA GLY A 335 -22.50 16.00 9.59
C GLY A 335 -22.53 16.67 8.20
N MET A 336 -21.40 16.74 7.50
CA MET A 336 -21.28 17.39 6.19
C MET A 336 -21.51 16.47 4.98
N HIS A 337 -21.76 15.18 5.24
CA HIS A 337 -21.97 14.16 4.22
C HIS A 337 -23.17 14.45 3.28
N GLU A 338 -24.18 15.22 3.73
CA GLU A 338 -25.35 15.60 2.91
C GLU A 338 -25.11 16.85 2.04
N CYS A 339 -23.98 17.53 2.18
CA CYS A 339 -23.72 18.77 1.49
C CYS A 339 -23.50 18.56 -0.02
N LYS A 340 -24.31 19.21 -0.87
CA LYS A 340 -24.16 19.11 -2.34
C LYS A 340 -23.00 19.94 -2.91
N SER A 341 -22.49 20.93 -2.17
CA SER A 341 -21.43 21.83 -2.66
C SER A 341 -20.05 21.19 -2.53
N LEU A 342 -19.38 20.98 -3.66
CA LEU A 342 -18.05 20.39 -3.72
C LEU A 342 -16.99 21.24 -2.99
N CYS A 343 -17.07 22.57 -3.11
CA CYS A 343 -16.11 23.47 -2.45
C CYS A 343 -16.24 23.41 -0.92
N LYS A 344 -17.47 23.38 -0.39
CA LYS A 344 -17.70 23.24 1.06
C LYS A 344 -17.18 21.89 1.58
N ARG A 345 -17.42 20.80 0.85
CA ARG A 345 -16.89 19.47 1.18
C ARG A 345 -15.36 19.43 1.12
N ALA A 346 -14.76 20.00 0.08
CA ALA A 346 -13.32 20.11 -0.07
C ALA A 346 -12.68 20.83 1.12
N ALA A 347 -13.24 21.98 1.52
CA ALA A 347 -12.79 22.73 2.70
C ALA A 347 -12.89 21.89 3.98
N ALA A 348 -13.97 21.12 4.13
CA ALA A 348 -14.20 20.26 5.29
C ALA A 348 -13.29 19.03 5.35
N ARG A 349 -12.72 18.61 4.21
CA ARG A 349 -11.78 17.48 4.11
C ARG A 349 -10.33 17.88 4.39
N LEU A 350 -9.96 19.14 4.17
CA LEU A 350 -8.59 19.63 4.42
C LEU A 350 -8.04 19.28 5.81
N PRO A 351 -8.83 19.37 6.92
CA PRO A 351 -8.39 18.93 8.24
C PRO A 351 -7.91 17.48 8.32
N VAL A 352 -8.35 16.59 7.43
CA VAL A 352 -7.88 15.20 7.37
C VAL A 352 -6.47 15.10 6.76
N VAL A 353 -6.14 15.98 5.81
CA VAL A 353 -4.83 15.97 5.13
C VAL A 353 -3.73 16.57 6.00
N ILE A 354 -4.04 17.57 6.84
CA ILE A 354 -3.09 18.24 7.72
C ILE A 354 -2.27 17.25 8.59
N PRO A 355 -2.87 16.34 9.37
CA PRO A 355 -2.09 15.39 10.18
C PRO A 355 -1.28 14.42 9.32
N ILE A 356 -1.80 14.02 8.16
CA ILE A 356 -1.06 13.16 7.21
C ILE A 356 0.20 13.87 6.72
N TRP A 357 0.06 15.13 6.33
CA TRP A 357 1.18 15.95 5.86
C TRP A 357 2.20 16.19 6.98
N PHE A 358 1.73 16.54 8.18
CA PHE A 358 2.59 16.72 9.35
C PHE A 358 3.39 15.45 9.68
N LEU A 359 2.74 14.28 9.71
CA LEU A 359 3.39 12.99 9.97
C LEU A 359 4.43 12.62 8.90
N ALA A 360 4.16 12.93 7.62
CA ALA A 360 5.13 12.71 6.55
C ALA A 360 6.37 13.60 6.69
N ILE A 361 6.22 14.83 7.20
CA ILE A 361 7.31 15.77 7.43
C ILE A 361 8.15 15.37 8.66
N ILE A 362 7.51 14.96 9.76
CA ILE A 362 8.21 14.64 11.01
C ILE A 362 8.98 13.31 10.94
N PHE A 363 8.44 12.32 10.21
CA PHE A 363 8.98 10.96 10.11
C PHE A 363 9.23 10.52 8.65
N PRO A 364 10.24 11.05 7.95
CA PRO A 364 10.49 10.74 6.53
C PRO A 364 11.17 9.37 6.30
N PHE A 365 10.97 8.41 7.20
CA PHE A 365 11.67 7.12 7.25
C PHE A 365 10.96 6.04 6.44
N PHE A 366 11.09 6.09 5.11
CA PHE A 366 10.37 5.26 4.14
C PHE A 366 10.29 3.75 4.44
N GLY A 367 11.43 3.09 4.72
CA GLY A 367 11.45 1.67 5.11
C GLY A 367 10.96 1.41 6.54
N PRO A 368 11.53 2.08 7.56
CA PRO A 368 11.14 1.90 8.95
C PRO A 368 9.63 2.12 9.21
N ILE A 369 9.02 3.15 8.63
CA ILE A 369 7.58 3.41 8.82
C ILE A 369 6.70 2.28 8.27
N ASN A 370 7.08 1.68 7.13
CA ASN A 370 6.35 0.53 6.58
C ASN A 370 6.35 -0.65 7.55
N SER A 371 7.52 -0.97 8.12
CA SER A 371 7.64 -2.07 9.07
C SER A 371 6.85 -1.81 10.35
N THR A 372 6.82 -0.57 10.85
CA THR A 372 6.03 -0.20 12.03
C THR A 372 4.52 -0.31 11.75
N VAL A 373 4.06 0.19 10.60
CA VAL A 373 2.65 0.06 10.18
C VAL A 373 2.28 -1.41 9.94
N GLY A 374 3.20 -2.18 9.35
CA GLY A 374 3.06 -3.62 9.16
C GLY A 374 2.79 -4.36 10.47
N SER A 375 3.67 -4.17 11.45
CA SER A 375 3.60 -4.88 12.74
C SER A 375 2.40 -4.46 13.58
N LEU A 376 2.12 -3.16 13.65
CA LEU A 376 1.11 -2.62 14.57
C LEU A 376 -0.29 -2.56 13.99
N LEU A 377 -0.44 -2.37 12.69
CA LEU A 377 -1.75 -2.17 12.05
C LEU A 377 -2.10 -3.33 11.12
N VAL A 378 -1.23 -3.67 10.17
CA VAL A 378 -1.50 -4.75 9.20
C VAL A 378 -1.70 -6.09 9.89
N SER A 379 -0.89 -6.41 10.90
CA SER A 379 -1.08 -7.60 11.74
C SER A 379 -2.53 -7.78 12.20
N PHE A 380 -3.19 -6.68 12.60
CA PHE A 380 -4.57 -6.71 13.07
C PHE A 380 -5.58 -6.62 11.93
N THR A 381 -5.45 -5.64 11.03
CA THR A 381 -6.44 -5.37 9.98
C THR A 381 -6.54 -6.49 8.95
N VAL A 382 -5.41 -7.09 8.57
CA VAL A 382 -5.33 -8.08 7.49
C VAL A 382 -5.44 -9.51 8.03
N TYR A 383 -4.86 -9.78 9.19
CA TYR A 383 -4.67 -11.16 9.65
C TYR A 383 -5.51 -11.50 10.87
N ILE A 384 -5.29 -10.83 12.01
CA ILE A 384 -5.89 -11.22 13.30
C ILE A 384 -7.40 -10.97 13.32
N ILE A 385 -7.86 -9.75 13.00
CA ILE A 385 -9.28 -9.39 13.09
C ILE A 385 -10.13 -10.26 12.15
N PRO A 386 -9.80 -10.44 10.86
CA PRO A 386 -10.59 -11.31 9.99
C PRO A 386 -10.64 -12.77 10.46
N ALA A 387 -9.51 -13.32 10.93
CA ALA A 387 -9.45 -14.69 11.42
C ALA A 387 -10.30 -14.90 12.68
N LEU A 388 -10.22 -13.98 13.64
CA LEU A 388 -11.06 -13.99 14.84
C LEU A 388 -12.53 -13.76 14.52
N ALA A 389 -12.84 -12.81 13.62
CA ALA A 389 -14.20 -12.52 13.22
C ALA A 389 -14.88 -13.75 12.60
N HIS A 390 -14.14 -14.53 11.80
CA HIS A 390 -14.62 -15.80 11.27
C HIS A 390 -14.86 -16.84 12.36
N ILE A 391 -13.92 -17.01 13.31
CA ILE A 391 -14.09 -17.95 14.43
C ILE A 391 -15.33 -17.59 15.25
N PHE A 392 -15.51 -16.32 15.60
CA PHE A 392 -16.61 -15.89 16.45
C PHE A 392 -17.97 -15.89 15.74
N THR A 393 -18.02 -15.51 14.46
CA THR A 393 -19.27 -15.55 13.67
C THR A 393 -19.85 -16.96 13.60
N PHE A 394 -18.99 -17.97 13.50
CA PHE A 394 -19.40 -19.36 13.34
C PHE A 394 -19.23 -20.21 14.61
N LYS A 395 -19.10 -19.59 15.79
CA LYS A 395 -18.79 -20.32 17.04
C LYS A 395 -19.81 -21.41 17.39
N SER A 396 -21.10 -21.18 17.15
CA SER A 396 -22.17 -22.14 17.49
C SER A 396 -22.35 -23.22 16.42
N ALA A 397 -22.84 -24.40 16.81
CA ALA A 397 -23.17 -25.46 15.85
C ALA A 397 -24.24 -25.00 14.86
N ALA A 398 -25.29 -24.33 15.35
CA ALA A 398 -26.33 -23.76 14.50
C ALA A 398 -25.79 -22.75 13.47
N ALA A 399 -24.84 -21.88 13.83
CA ALA A 399 -24.24 -20.95 12.88
C ALA A 399 -23.44 -21.67 11.78
N ARG A 400 -22.77 -22.78 12.11
CA ARG A 400 -22.02 -23.60 11.15
C ARG A 400 -22.93 -24.38 10.21
N GLU A 401 -24.03 -24.93 10.72
CA GLU A 401 -25.01 -25.64 9.91
C GLU A 401 -25.73 -24.71 8.93
N ASN A 402 -26.04 -23.47 9.38
CA ASN A 402 -26.75 -22.48 8.59
C ASN A 402 -25.84 -21.53 7.79
N ALA A 403 -24.52 -21.75 7.82
CA ALA A 403 -23.56 -20.91 7.10
C ALA A 403 -23.84 -20.92 5.60
N VAL A 404 -23.84 -19.74 4.98
CA VAL A 404 -24.11 -19.59 3.54
C VAL A 404 -23.08 -20.33 2.69
N GLU A 405 -21.82 -20.29 3.11
CA GLU A 405 -20.74 -21.03 2.47
C GLU A 405 -20.04 -21.95 3.48
N GLN A 406 -19.92 -23.23 3.13
CA GLN A 406 -19.20 -24.21 3.94
C GLN A 406 -17.70 -24.18 3.60
N PRO A 407 -16.81 -24.35 4.59
CA PRO A 407 -15.36 -24.42 4.34
C PRO A 407 -15.00 -25.66 3.50
N PRO A 408 -13.88 -25.62 2.77
CA PRO A 408 -13.58 -26.63 1.77
C PRO A 408 -13.29 -28.00 2.39
N LYS A 409 -13.75 -29.08 1.73
CA LYS A 409 -13.54 -30.45 2.23
C LYS A 409 -12.06 -30.83 2.32
N TYR A 410 -11.24 -30.38 1.37
CA TYR A 410 -9.81 -30.70 1.31
C TYR A 410 -8.99 -30.06 2.45
N LEU A 411 -9.51 -29.01 3.11
CA LEU A 411 -8.91 -28.41 4.29
C LEU A 411 -9.57 -28.89 5.59
N GLY A 412 -10.18 -30.08 5.62
CA GLY A 412 -10.78 -30.62 6.84
C GLY A 412 -12.01 -29.84 7.35
N ARG A 413 -12.74 -29.15 6.46
CA ARG A 413 -13.97 -28.39 6.77
C ARG A 413 -13.77 -27.40 7.93
N TRP A 414 -14.69 -27.35 8.89
CA TRP A 414 -14.66 -26.41 10.02
C TRP A 414 -13.45 -26.59 10.93
N ALA A 415 -13.04 -27.85 11.17
CA ALA A 415 -11.91 -28.14 12.05
C ALA A 415 -10.61 -27.57 11.47
N GLY A 416 -10.34 -27.80 10.18
CA GLY A 416 -9.14 -27.24 9.56
C GLY A 416 -9.24 -25.72 9.33
N ALA A 417 -10.41 -25.17 8.99
CA ALA A 417 -10.60 -23.72 8.93
C ALA A 417 -10.28 -23.04 10.28
N TYR A 418 -10.74 -23.60 11.39
CA TYR A 418 -10.40 -23.08 12.72
C TYR A 418 -8.94 -23.27 13.08
N THR A 419 -8.36 -24.42 12.74
CA THR A 419 -6.93 -24.69 12.97
C THR A 419 -6.06 -23.67 12.24
N ILE A 420 -6.34 -23.40 10.96
CA ILE A 420 -5.62 -22.40 10.17
C ILE A 420 -5.84 -21.01 10.77
N ASN A 421 -7.06 -20.63 11.13
CA ASN A 421 -7.33 -19.31 11.71
C ASN A 421 -6.61 -19.11 13.05
N ILE A 422 -6.61 -20.11 13.93
CA ILE A 422 -5.87 -20.06 15.20
C ILE A 422 -4.37 -19.93 14.92
N PHE A 423 -3.84 -20.70 13.97
CA PHE A 423 -2.44 -20.59 13.56
C PHE A 423 -2.11 -19.18 13.06
N VAL A 424 -2.92 -18.60 12.17
CA VAL A 424 -2.74 -17.22 11.67
C VAL A 424 -2.72 -16.22 12.82
N VAL A 425 -3.69 -16.31 13.73
CA VAL A 425 -3.77 -15.40 14.89
C VAL A 425 -2.52 -15.52 15.77
N VAL A 426 -2.13 -16.74 16.16
CA VAL A 426 -0.98 -16.96 17.04
C VAL A 426 0.32 -16.56 16.36
N TRP A 427 0.53 -16.98 15.11
CA TRP A 427 1.73 -16.64 14.34
C TRP A 427 1.89 -15.13 14.20
N VAL A 428 0.83 -14.44 13.75
CA VAL A 428 0.91 -13.00 13.50
C VAL A 428 0.97 -12.21 14.81
N LEU A 429 0.34 -12.67 15.90
CA LEU A 429 0.52 -12.06 17.22
C LEU A 429 1.96 -12.17 17.72
N VAL A 430 2.60 -13.33 17.57
CA VAL A 430 3.96 -13.56 18.08
C VAL A 430 5.02 -12.96 17.16
N VAL A 431 4.99 -13.29 15.87
CA VAL A 431 6.02 -12.92 14.89
C VAL A 431 5.77 -11.53 14.31
N GLY A 432 4.53 -11.21 13.94
CA GLY A 432 4.18 -9.93 13.34
C GLY A 432 4.10 -8.79 14.35
N PHE A 433 3.24 -8.92 15.35
CA PHE A 433 3.04 -7.88 16.38
C PHE A 433 4.11 -7.93 17.48
N GLY A 434 4.40 -9.11 18.05
CA GLY A 434 5.36 -9.27 19.14
C GLY A 434 6.79 -8.93 18.73
N PHE A 435 7.49 -9.88 18.09
CA PHE A 435 8.87 -9.68 17.66
C PHE A 435 8.99 -8.61 16.58
N GLY A 436 8.08 -8.59 15.61
CA GLY A 436 8.04 -7.59 14.54
C GLY A 436 7.77 -6.18 15.05
N GLY A 437 6.86 -6.00 16.00
CA GLY A 437 6.58 -4.70 16.61
C GLY A 437 7.75 -4.20 17.47
N TRP A 438 8.35 -5.07 18.29
CA TRP A 438 9.57 -4.73 19.03
C TRP A 438 10.71 -4.30 18.09
N ALA A 439 10.99 -5.09 17.05
CA ALA A 439 12.08 -4.82 16.12
C ALA A 439 11.84 -3.55 15.30
N SER A 440 10.63 -3.40 14.73
CA SER A 440 10.27 -2.24 13.92
C SER A 440 10.29 -0.95 14.75
N MET A 441 9.77 -0.99 15.99
CA MET A 441 9.78 0.17 16.88
C MET A 441 11.20 0.52 17.34
N THR A 442 12.02 -0.48 17.68
CA THR A 442 13.43 -0.28 18.05
C THR A 442 14.20 0.35 16.89
N ASN A 443 14.00 -0.15 15.67
CA ASN A 443 14.60 0.44 14.47
C ASN A 443 14.10 1.87 14.25
N PHE A 444 12.79 2.12 14.37
CA PHE A 444 12.21 3.44 14.19
C PHE A 444 12.73 4.47 15.19
N VAL A 445 12.80 4.12 16.48
CA VAL A 445 13.39 4.96 17.53
C VAL A 445 14.86 5.21 17.25
N HIS A 446 15.62 4.18 16.87
CA HIS A 446 17.02 4.35 16.50
C HIS A 446 17.22 5.32 15.33
N GLN A 447 16.32 5.32 14.33
CA GLN A 447 16.37 6.31 13.25
C GLN A 447 16.09 7.74 13.74
N ILE A 448 15.14 7.90 14.68
CA ILE A 448 14.88 9.19 15.32
C ILE A 448 16.11 9.67 16.07
N ASP A 449 16.73 8.80 16.87
CA ASP A 449 17.93 9.15 17.66
C ASP A 449 19.12 9.50 16.77
N THR A 450 19.24 8.86 15.61
CA THR A 450 20.36 9.05 14.68
C THR A 450 20.18 10.29 13.80
N PHE A 451 18.99 10.52 13.24
CA PHE A 451 18.74 11.56 12.24
C PHE A 451 17.98 12.77 12.79
N GLY A 452 17.35 12.64 13.95
CA GLY A 452 16.45 13.63 14.52
C GLY A 452 15.06 13.64 13.89
N LEU A 453 14.12 14.29 14.58
CA LEU A 453 12.82 14.64 14.03
C LEU A 453 12.97 15.73 12.96
N PHE A 454 12.10 15.74 11.95
CA PHE A 454 12.13 16.74 10.87
C PHE A 454 13.44 16.78 10.06
N THR A 455 14.18 15.67 9.98
CA THR A 455 15.42 15.64 9.19
C THR A 455 15.18 16.09 7.75
N LYS A 456 16.08 16.92 7.20
CA LYS A 456 15.93 17.45 5.83
C LYS A 456 15.93 16.33 4.79
N CYS A 457 16.78 15.32 4.99
CA CYS A 457 16.97 14.27 4.00
C CYS A 457 17.40 12.96 4.69
N TYR A 458 16.53 11.96 4.64
CA TYR A 458 16.83 10.60 5.11
C TYR A 458 17.46 9.77 3.99
N GLN A 459 18.60 9.12 4.26
CA GLN A 459 19.36 8.30 3.28
C GLN A 459 19.61 9.05 1.96
N CYS A 460 20.18 10.24 2.07
CA CYS A 460 20.63 11.06 0.95
C CYS A 460 22.15 11.12 0.95
N LEU A 461 22.77 11.38 -0.21
CA LEU A 461 24.22 11.61 -0.25
C LEU A 461 24.57 12.78 0.68
N PRO A 462 25.71 12.71 1.41
CA PRO A 462 26.20 13.85 2.17
C PRO A 462 26.32 15.06 1.24
N PRO A 463 25.96 16.28 1.68
CA PRO A 463 26.23 17.47 0.88
C PRO A 463 27.74 17.53 0.59
N SER A 464 28.09 17.76 -0.68
CA SER A 464 29.48 18.02 -1.07
C SER A 464 30.04 19.11 -0.15
N PRO A 465 31.24 18.94 0.42
CA PRO A 465 31.84 19.98 1.24
C PRO A 465 31.88 21.28 0.43
N PRO A 466 31.61 22.44 1.05
CA PRO A 466 31.64 23.71 0.35
C PRO A 466 33.00 23.83 -0.34
N GLN A 467 32.98 23.99 -1.67
CA GLN A 467 34.17 24.39 -2.39
C GLN A 467 34.59 25.74 -1.79
N HIS A 468 35.64 25.73 -0.96
CA HIS A 468 36.30 26.95 -0.59
C HIS A 468 36.66 27.67 -1.90
N PRO A 469 36.24 28.93 -2.11
CA PRO A 469 36.72 29.67 -3.25
C PRO A 469 38.24 29.72 -3.13
N LEU A 470 38.92 29.09 -4.08
CA LEU A 470 40.35 29.27 -4.27
C LEU A 470 40.57 30.78 -4.47
N ASN A 471 41.11 31.43 -3.45
CA ASN A 471 41.65 32.77 -3.55
C ASN A 471 42.80 32.74 -4.56
N THR A 472 42.49 32.97 -5.83
CA THR A 472 43.47 33.33 -6.86
C THR A 472 43.93 34.76 -6.61
N THR A 473 44.88 34.93 -5.69
CA THR A 473 45.80 36.07 -5.67
C THR A 473 47.23 35.53 -5.68
N SER A 474 47.67 35.11 -6.85
CA SER A 474 49.09 35.00 -7.16
C SER A 474 49.35 35.81 -8.43
N ALA A 475 50.06 36.91 -8.22
CA ALA A 475 50.49 37.86 -9.23
C ALA A 475 51.25 37.17 -10.37
N ALA A 476 51.12 37.76 -11.56
CA ALA A 476 51.83 37.39 -12.77
C ALA A 476 53.34 37.33 -12.55
N VAL A 477 53.95 36.20 -12.95
CA VAL A 477 55.37 36.12 -13.30
C VAL A 477 55.47 35.37 -14.63
N SER A 478 56.12 36.03 -15.57
CA SER A 478 56.35 35.66 -16.97
C SER A 478 57.12 34.34 -17.14
N PRO A 479 56.99 33.65 -18.30
CA PRO A 479 57.70 32.39 -18.55
C PRO A 479 59.18 32.64 -18.93
N PRO A 480 60.12 31.75 -18.55
CA PRO A 480 61.47 31.77 -19.08
C PRO A 480 61.55 31.08 -20.46
N PRO A 481 62.55 31.41 -21.30
CA PRO A 481 62.65 30.94 -22.69
C PRO A 481 63.16 29.49 -22.80
N PRO A 482 63.00 28.83 -23.97
CA PRO A 482 63.29 27.41 -24.12
C PRO A 482 64.79 27.14 -24.23
N LEU A 483 65.29 26.19 -23.44
CA LEU A 483 66.67 25.71 -23.51
C LEU A 483 66.81 24.64 -24.60
N HIS A 484 67.70 24.93 -25.55
CA HIS A 484 68.18 24.07 -26.61
C HIS A 484 68.76 22.75 -26.07
N HIS A 485 68.31 21.63 -26.64
CA HIS A 485 69.07 20.38 -26.65
C HIS A 485 70.22 20.48 -27.67
N LEU A 486 71.46 20.22 -27.23
CA LEU A 486 72.60 19.92 -28.09
C LEU A 486 73.37 18.73 -27.50
N HIS A 487 73.68 17.77 -28.38
CA HIS A 487 74.29 16.47 -28.10
C HIS A 487 75.82 16.55 -27.92
N HIS A 488 76.30 15.71 -27.01
CA HIS A 488 77.58 14.96 -26.94
C HIS A 488 78.97 15.63 -27.02
N HIS A 489 79.79 15.15 -26.07
CA HIS A 489 81.24 15.18 -25.87
C HIS A 489 81.86 16.34 -25.09
#